data_AF-A0A432TZZ7-F1
#
_entry.id   AF-A0A432TZZ7-F1
#
_cell.length_a   1.000
_cell.length_b   1.000
_cell.length_c   1.000
_cell.angle_alpha   90.00
_cell.angle_beta   90.00
_cell.angle_gamma   90.00
#
_symmetry.space_group_name_H-M   'P 1'
#
loop_
_entity.id
_entity.type
_entity.pdbx_description
1 polymer ?
#
loop_
_entity_poly.entity_id
_entity_poly.type
_entity_poly.pdbx_seq_one_letter_code
_entity_poly.pdbx_strand_id
1 'polypeptide(L)'
;MNSDFWSCKHTWKRSATNTKWCLIGCAIGDFGTIAYFQFSAASASTLVIFLWATLNGIITSILLETYLLVSQKMQLSQAFKTAVGMSLISMISMEIAMNLTDYFITGGAVFIWWVVPIALFFGFITPWPYNYWRLKKLGKACH
;
A
#
# COMPACT_ATOMS: atom_id res chain seq x y z
N MET A 1 -20.12 -20.02 19.63
CA MET A 1 -19.71 -18.86 20.45
C MET A 1 -19.42 -17.70 19.51
N ASN A 2 -20.28 -16.67 19.51
CA ASN A 2 -20.07 -15.45 18.72
C ASN A 2 -18.85 -14.70 19.27
N SER A 3 -17.69 -14.86 18.61
CA SER A 3 -16.59 -13.93 18.78
C SER A 3 -16.84 -12.74 17.85
N ASP A 4 -17.07 -11.56 18.43
CA ASP A 4 -17.38 -10.33 17.68
C ASP A 4 -16.54 -10.20 16.41
N PHE A 5 -17.19 -9.86 15.30
CA PHE A 5 -16.53 -9.83 14.00
C PHE A 5 -15.26 -8.96 14.03
N TRP A 6 -15.23 -7.89 14.83
CA TRP A 6 -14.11 -6.94 14.90
C TRP A 6 -13.16 -7.11 16.11
N SER A 7 -13.37 -8.07 17.00
CA SER A 7 -12.59 -8.16 18.26
C SER A 7 -11.30 -8.99 18.17
N CYS A 8 -11.00 -9.63 17.03
CA CYS A 8 -9.87 -10.56 16.95
C CYS A 8 -8.54 -9.81 16.83
N LYS A 9 -7.86 -9.61 17.97
CA LYS A 9 -6.54 -8.97 18.06
C LYS A 9 -5.49 -9.63 17.15
N HIS A 10 -5.50 -10.95 17.04
CA HIS A 10 -4.57 -11.68 16.18
C HIS A 10 -4.74 -11.32 14.70
N THR A 11 -6.00 -11.24 14.23
CA THR A 11 -6.32 -10.86 12.84
C THR A 11 -5.92 -9.41 12.57
N TRP A 12 -6.15 -8.50 13.52
CA TRP A 12 -5.72 -7.09 13.42
C TRP A 12 -4.22 -6.93 13.34
N LYS A 13 -3.46 -7.69 14.14
CA LYS A 13 -1.99 -7.65 14.10
C LYS A 13 -1.46 -8.17 12.76
N ARG A 14 -2.05 -9.26 12.25
CA ARG A 14 -1.66 -9.84 10.96
C ARG A 14 -2.03 -8.93 9.78
N SER A 15 -3.21 -8.32 9.80
CA SER A 15 -3.62 -7.35 8.76
C SER A 15 -2.72 -6.11 8.78
N ALA A 16 -2.34 -5.62 9.96
CA ALA A 16 -1.43 -4.48 10.10
C ALA A 16 -0.05 -4.78 9.51
N THR A 17 0.54 -5.95 9.79
CA THR A 17 1.85 -6.34 9.23
C THR A 17 1.81 -6.40 7.70
N ASN A 18 0.79 -7.01 7.12
CA ASN A 18 0.66 -7.08 5.66
C ASN A 18 0.48 -5.68 5.05
N THR A 19 -0.40 -4.87 5.64
CA THR A 19 -0.63 -3.48 5.19
C THR A 19 0.63 -2.63 5.28
N LYS A 20 1.45 -2.84 6.32
CA LYS A 20 2.73 -2.14 6.49
C LYS A 20 3.71 -2.47 5.37
N TRP A 21 3.84 -3.73 4.98
CA TRP A 21 4.75 -4.12 3.88
C TRP A 21 4.28 -3.57 2.54
N CYS A 22 2.97 -3.62 2.28
CA CYS A 22 2.36 -2.96 1.13
C CYS A 22 2.67 -1.46 1.10
N LEU A 23 2.48 -0.76 2.23
CA LEU A 23 2.75 0.68 2.36
C LEU A 23 4.20 1.01 2.09
N ILE A 24 5.13 0.23 2.62
CA ILE A 24 6.56 0.44 2.38
C ILE A 24 6.88 0.30 0.89
N GLY A 25 6.33 -0.72 0.22
CA GLY A 25 6.52 -0.92 -1.22
C GLY A 25 5.96 0.25 -2.02
N CYS A 26 4.68 0.58 -1.82
CA CYS A 26 3.99 1.70 -2.46
C CYS A 26 4.75 3.02 -2.30
N ALA A 27 5.14 3.36 -1.05
CA ALA A 27 5.88 4.58 -0.75
C ALA A 27 7.23 4.68 -1.47
N ILE A 28 7.94 3.56 -1.64
CA ILE A 28 9.22 3.55 -2.37
C ILE A 28 8.98 3.92 -3.85
N GLY A 29 7.96 3.37 -4.48
CA GLY A 29 7.60 3.69 -5.86
C GLY A 29 7.11 5.13 -6.04
N ASP A 30 6.28 5.60 -5.13
CA ASP A 30 5.75 6.97 -5.13
C ASP A 30 6.85 8.01 -4.96
N PHE A 31 7.66 7.88 -3.90
CA PHE A 31 8.75 8.82 -3.66
C PHE A 31 9.79 8.77 -4.76
N GLY A 32 10.09 7.59 -5.30
CA GLY A 32 10.98 7.45 -6.46
C GLY A 32 10.45 8.19 -7.68
N THR A 33 9.15 8.11 -7.95
CA THR A 33 8.53 8.80 -9.09
C THR A 33 8.50 10.31 -8.88
N ILE A 34 8.05 10.78 -7.71
CA ILE A 34 7.99 12.21 -7.40
C ILE A 34 9.39 12.82 -7.40
N ALA A 35 10.38 12.15 -6.78
CA ALA A 35 11.76 12.61 -6.79
C ALA A 35 12.33 12.68 -8.21
N TYR A 36 12.04 11.68 -9.07
CA TYR A 36 12.48 11.70 -10.46
C TYR A 36 11.95 12.95 -11.20
N PHE A 37 10.66 13.27 -11.06
CA PHE A 37 10.08 14.46 -11.69
C PHE A 37 10.56 15.78 -11.06
N GLN A 38 11.01 15.77 -9.81
CA GLN A 38 11.58 16.97 -9.17
C GLN A 38 13.03 17.26 -9.57
N PHE A 39 13.85 16.22 -9.73
CA PHE A 39 15.27 16.38 -10.06
C PHE A 39 15.55 16.32 -11.57
N SER A 40 14.59 15.83 -12.37
CA SER A 40 14.67 15.84 -13.83
C SER A 40 14.12 17.13 -14.41
N ALA A 41 14.59 17.53 -15.60
CA ALA A 41 14.02 18.64 -16.36
C ALA A 41 12.63 18.30 -16.96
N ALA A 42 12.13 17.08 -16.73
CA ALA A 42 10.81 16.64 -17.18
C ALA A 42 9.71 17.26 -16.31
N SER A 43 8.95 18.20 -16.88
CA SER A 43 7.73 18.72 -16.26
C SER A 43 6.51 17.96 -16.80
N ALA A 44 5.68 17.41 -15.91
CA ALA A 44 4.39 16.83 -16.24
C ALA A 44 3.29 17.45 -15.36
N SER A 45 2.03 17.31 -15.77
CA SER A 45 0.91 17.73 -14.92
C SER A 45 0.83 16.84 -13.67
N THR A 46 0.33 17.39 -12.57
CA THR A 46 0.18 16.68 -11.28
C THR A 46 -0.52 15.33 -11.43
N LEU A 47 -1.56 15.28 -12.27
CA LEU A 47 -2.33 14.06 -12.52
C LEU A 47 -1.48 12.98 -13.21
N VAL A 48 -0.61 13.34 -14.16
CA VAL A 48 0.29 12.40 -14.82
C VAL A 48 1.31 11.86 -13.83
N ILE A 49 1.86 12.72 -12.96
CA ILE A 49 2.81 12.29 -11.93
C ILE A 49 2.15 11.30 -10.97
N PHE A 50 0.92 11.57 -10.50
CA PHE A 50 0.20 10.64 -9.63
C PHE A 50 -0.14 9.31 -10.29
N LEU A 51 -0.49 9.31 -11.59
CA LEU A 51 -0.71 8.05 -12.32
C LEU A 51 0.58 7.22 -12.40
N TRP A 52 1.72 7.85 -12.72
CA TRP A 52 3.01 7.18 -12.73
C TRP A 52 3.43 6.71 -11.35
N ALA A 53 3.20 7.53 -10.32
CA ALA A 53 3.50 7.21 -8.93
C ALA A 53 2.71 5.97 -8.51
N THR A 54 1.39 6.00 -8.70
CA THR A 54 0.50 4.86 -8.42
C THR A 54 0.93 3.58 -9.13
N LEU A 55 1.29 3.66 -10.42
CA LEU A 55 1.74 2.48 -11.18
C LEU A 55 3.05 1.92 -10.62
N ASN A 56 4.03 2.78 -10.38
CA ASN A 56 5.33 2.38 -9.82
C ASN A 56 5.20 1.89 -8.37
N GLY A 57 4.35 2.50 -7.57
CA GLY A 57 4.02 2.10 -6.21
C GLY A 57 3.40 0.71 -6.15
N ILE A 58 2.41 0.43 -6.99
CA ILE A 58 1.81 -0.91 -7.11
C ILE A 58 2.85 -1.95 -7.55
N ILE A 59 3.67 -1.64 -8.57
CA ILE A 59 4.69 -2.57 -9.08
C ILE A 59 5.72 -2.91 -7.99
N THR A 60 6.27 -1.89 -7.34
CA THR A 60 7.26 -2.05 -6.27
C THR A 60 6.68 -2.78 -5.07
N SER A 61 5.42 -2.52 -4.71
CA SER A 61 4.69 -3.25 -3.67
C SER A 61 4.49 -4.73 -4.00
N ILE A 62 4.02 -5.06 -5.20
CA ILE A 62 3.87 -6.46 -5.64
C ILE A 62 5.21 -7.19 -5.63
N LEU A 63 6.28 -6.55 -6.10
CA LEU A 63 7.62 -7.13 -6.08
C LEU A 63 8.10 -7.40 -4.65
N LEU A 64 7.93 -6.43 -3.75
CA LEU A 64 8.31 -6.56 -2.34
C LEU A 64 7.52 -7.65 -1.62
N GLU A 65 6.18 -7.67 -1.76
CA GLU A 65 5.33 -8.70 -1.18
C GLU A 65 5.66 -10.08 -1.74
N THR A 66 5.88 -10.20 -3.05
CA THR A 66 6.26 -11.46 -3.69
C THR A 66 7.60 -11.96 -3.15
N TYR A 67 8.60 -11.08 -3.03
CA TYR A 67 9.90 -11.41 -2.46
C TYR A 67 9.80 -11.91 -1.01
N LEU A 68 9.02 -11.23 -0.17
CA LEU A 68 8.79 -11.62 1.22
C LEU A 68 8.09 -12.98 1.32
N LEU A 69 7.09 -13.24 0.48
CA LEU A 69 6.38 -14.53 0.46
C LEU A 69 7.27 -15.68 -0.02
N VAL A 70 8.13 -15.44 -1.02
CA VAL A 70 9.13 -16.41 -1.48
C VAL A 70 10.16 -16.70 -0.37
N SER A 71 10.60 -15.68 0.37
CA SER A 71 11.46 -15.85 1.55
C SER A 71 10.82 -16.73 2.63
N GLN A 72 9.49 -16.72 2.73
CA GLN A 72 8.70 -17.60 3.60
C GLN A 72 8.48 -19.02 3.04
N LYS A 73 9.24 -19.42 2.01
CA LYS A 73 9.20 -20.74 1.34
C LYS A 73 7.92 -21.01 0.52
N MET A 74 7.18 -19.98 0.11
CA MET A 74 6.11 -20.15 -0.88
C MET A 74 6.68 -20.27 -2.30
N GLN A 75 6.06 -21.10 -3.14
CA GLN A 75 6.42 -21.18 -4.56
C GLN A 75 6.18 -19.83 -5.26
N LEU A 76 7.09 -19.40 -6.13
CA LEU A 76 7.06 -18.07 -6.78
C LEU A 76 5.72 -17.78 -7.48
N SER A 77 5.17 -18.75 -8.22
CA SER A 77 3.87 -18.59 -8.90
C SER A 77 2.71 -18.38 -7.91
N GLN A 78 2.74 -19.07 -6.76
CA GLN A 78 1.73 -18.91 -5.71
C GLN A 78 1.93 -17.60 -4.94
N ALA A 79 3.18 -17.21 -4.67
CA ALA A 79 3.52 -15.95 -4.02
C ALA A 79 3.04 -14.75 -4.85
N PHE A 80 3.32 -14.73 -6.15
CA PHE A 80 2.86 -13.66 -7.05
C PHE A 80 1.34 -13.60 -7.14
N LYS A 81 0.66 -14.74 -7.34
CA LYS A 81 -0.82 -14.79 -7.32
C LYS A 81 -1.40 -14.32 -5.99
N THR A 82 -0.69 -14.58 -4.88
CA THR A 82 -1.12 -14.13 -3.55
C THR A 82 -0.91 -12.62 -3.39
N ALA A 83 0.24 -12.07 -3.78
CA ALA A 83 0.53 -10.63 -3.72
C ALA A 83 -0.47 -9.83 -4.57
N VAL A 84 -0.65 -10.23 -5.84
CA VAL A 84 -1.61 -9.60 -6.75
C VAL A 84 -3.05 -9.80 -6.27
N GLY A 85 -3.44 -11.02 -5.91
CA GLY A 85 -4.83 -11.35 -5.57
C GLY A 85 -5.27 -10.92 -4.17
N MET A 86 -4.36 -10.70 -3.22
CA MET A 86 -4.71 -10.32 -1.85
C MET A 86 -4.76 -8.82 -1.61
N SER A 87 -3.95 -8.05 -2.35
CA SER A 87 -3.64 -6.69 -1.97
C SER A 87 -3.96 -5.64 -3.04
N LEU A 88 -4.36 -5.98 -4.28
CA LEU A 88 -4.50 -4.97 -5.35
C LEU A 88 -5.51 -3.86 -5.03
N ILE A 89 -6.69 -4.20 -4.50
CA ILE A 89 -7.72 -3.22 -4.11
C ILE A 89 -7.18 -2.32 -2.98
N SER A 90 -6.48 -2.94 -2.01
CA SER A 90 -5.88 -2.24 -0.88
C SER A 90 -4.76 -1.30 -1.32
N MET A 91 -3.91 -1.74 -2.25
CA MET A 91 -2.85 -0.94 -2.87
C MET A 91 -3.46 0.27 -3.57
N ILE A 92 -4.44 0.07 -4.46
CA ILE A 92 -5.09 1.18 -5.17
C ILE A 92 -5.72 2.18 -4.18
N SER A 93 -6.40 1.69 -3.15
CA SER A 93 -7.01 2.57 -2.14
C SER A 93 -5.97 3.36 -1.33
N MET A 94 -4.82 2.75 -1.06
CA MET A 94 -3.69 3.35 -0.35
C MET A 94 -3.04 4.44 -1.21
N GLU A 95 -2.73 4.13 -2.46
CA GLU A 95 -2.14 5.05 -3.44
C GLU A 95 -3.02 6.29 -3.66
N ILE A 96 -4.32 6.08 -3.84
CA ILE A 96 -5.28 7.18 -3.98
C ILE A 96 -5.29 8.03 -2.70
N ALA A 97 -5.32 7.41 -1.51
CA ALA A 97 -5.32 8.15 -0.25
C ALA A 97 -4.03 8.97 -0.07
N MET A 98 -2.86 8.40 -0.40
CA MET A 98 -1.57 9.10 -0.31
C MET A 98 -1.50 10.27 -1.28
N ASN A 99 -1.80 10.05 -2.57
CA ASN A 99 -1.78 11.08 -3.60
C ASN A 99 -2.79 12.19 -3.32
N LEU A 100 -3.98 11.85 -2.83
CA LEU A 100 -5.00 12.83 -2.48
C LEU A 100 -4.60 13.65 -1.25
N THR A 101 -4.00 13.01 -0.23
CA THR A 101 -3.47 13.69 0.95
C THR A 101 -2.35 14.66 0.55
N ASP A 102 -1.45 14.24 -0.33
CA ASP A 102 -0.38 15.10 -0.85
C ASP A 102 -0.96 16.30 -1.61
N TYR A 103 -1.91 16.05 -2.52
CA TYR A 103 -2.58 17.12 -3.28
C TYR A 103 -3.28 18.15 -2.38
N PHE A 104 -3.98 17.71 -1.34
CA PHE A 104 -4.67 18.63 -0.43
C PHE A 104 -3.74 19.47 0.43
N ILE A 105 -2.55 18.95 0.77
CA ILE A 105 -1.61 19.64 1.65
C ILE A 105 -0.63 20.53 0.86
N THR A 106 -0.13 20.05 -0.28
CA THR A 106 0.92 20.73 -1.05
C THR A 106 0.38 21.49 -2.26
N GLY A 107 -0.86 21.21 -2.68
CA GLY A 107 -1.46 21.76 -3.89
C GLY A 107 -0.93 21.15 -5.20
N GLY A 108 -0.08 20.12 -5.12
CA GLY A 108 0.58 19.52 -6.27
C GLY A 108 1.26 18.18 -5.96
N ALA A 109 2.16 17.74 -6.84
CA ALA A 109 3.01 16.57 -6.61
C ALA A 109 4.40 17.06 -6.17
N VAL A 110 4.49 17.52 -4.92
CA VAL A 110 5.72 18.12 -4.37
C VAL A 110 6.15 17.33 -3.15
N PHE A 111 7.36 16.76 -3.23
CA PHE A 111 8.02 16.13 -2.10
C PHE A 111 8.32 17.15 -0.99
N ILE A 112 7.49 17.16 0.06
CA ILE A 112 7.71 17.92 1.29
C ILE A 112 7.88 16.94 2.44
N TRP A 113 9.03 17.00 3.12
CA TRP A 113 9.40 16.02 4.13
C TRP A 113 8.37 15.88 5.26
N TRP A 114 7.75 16.98 5.70
CA TRP A 114 6.73 16.95 6.77
C TRP A 114 5.38 16.35 6.34
N VAL A 115 5.10 16.30 5.04
CA VAL A 115 3.84 15.75 4.49
C VAL A 115 3.90 14.24 4.34
N VAL A 116 5.10 13.69 4.07
CA VAL A 116 5.38 12.26 3.99
C VAL A 116 4.76 11.43 5.13
N PRO A 117 5.01 11.72 6.43
CA PRO A 117 4.43 10.93 7.50
C PRO A 117 2.89 11.02 7.55
N ILE A 118 2.30 12.13 7.13
CA ILE A 118 0.85 12.32 7.08
C ILE A 118 0.25 11.48 5.94
N ALA A 119 0.83 11.56 4.74
CA ALA A 119 0.42 10.76 3.59
C ALA A 119 0.50 9.26 3.92
N LEU A 120 1.62 8.80 4.48
CA LEU A 120 1.80 7.39 4.89
C LEU A 120 0.76 6.95 5.95
N PHE A 121 0.40 7.83 6.87
CA PHE A 121 -0.60 7.54 7.90
C PHE A 121 -1.99 7.30 7.28
N PHE A 122 -2.44 8.19 6.39
CA PHE A 122 -3.72 8.02 5.68
C PHE A 122 -3.68 6.84 4.69
N GLY A 123 -2.54 6.63 4.03
CA GLY A 123 -2.28 5.47 3.20
C GLY A 123 -2.39 4.15 3.97
N PHE A 124 -2.00 4.11 5.25
CA PHE A 124 -2.12 2.92 6.08
C PHE A 124 -3.55 2.69 6.60
N ILE A 125 -4.20 3.74 7.11
CA ILE A 125 -5.52 3.61 7.74
C ILE A 125 -6.61 3.23 6.74
N THR A 126 -6.52 3.74 5.50
CA THR A 126 -7.54 3.53 4.47
C THR A 126 -7.77 2.04 4.14
N PRO A 127 -6.75 1.24 3.78
CA PRO A 127 -6.90 -0.18 3.47
C PRO A 127 -6.97 -1.11 4.70
N TRP A 128 -6.56 -0.65 5.89
CA TRP A 128 -6.37 -1.53 7.04
C TRP A 128 -7.66 -2.25 7.52
N PRO A 129 -8.82 -1.58 7.66
CA PRO A 129 -10.09 -2.25 7.99
C PRO A 129 -10.55 -3.25 6.93
N TYR A 130 -10.34 -2.92 5.64
CA TYR A 130 -10.65 -3.82 4.53
C TYR A 130 -9.79 -5.09 4.57
N ASN A 131 -8.49 -4.94 4.83
CA ASN A 131 -7.56 -6.06 4.98
C ASN A 131 -7.94 -6.96 6.17
N TYR A 132 -8.42 -6.40 7.28
CA TYR A 132 -8.96 -7.16 8.41
C TYR A 132 -10.20 -7.96 8.02
N TRP A 133 -11.21 -7.30 7.44
CA TRP A 133 -12.46 -7.93 7.04
C TRP A 133 -12.23 -9.09 6.09
N ARG A 134 -11.32 -8.90 5.13
CA ARG A 134 -10.95 -9.91 4.14
C ARG A 134 -10.28 -11.13 4.79
N LEU A 135 -9.35 -10.95 5.72
CA LEU A 135 -8.70 -12.06 6.43
C LEU A 135 -9.68 -12.87 7.25
N LYS A 136 -10.66 -12.21 7.89
CA LYS A 136 -11.69 -12.88 8.68
C LYS A 136 -12.68 -13.65 7.80
N LYS A 137 -13.13 -13.07 6.69
CA LYS A 137 -14.02 -13.74 5.72
C LYS A 137 -13.39 -14.97 5.08
N LEU A 138 -12.07 -14.97 4.88
CA LEU A 138 -11.32 -16.10 4.32
C LEU A 138 -10.94 -17.17 5.36
N GLY A 139 -11.36 -17.04 6.63
CA GLY A 139 -11.10 -18.03 7.68
C GLY A 139 -9.64 -18.18 8.10
N LYS A 140 -8.72 -17.30 7.65
CA LYS A 140 -7.27 -17.49 7.82
C LYS A 140 -6.69 -17.07 9.19
N ALA A 141 -7.52 -16.64 10.14
CA ALA A 141 -7.01 -15.95 11.33
C ALA A 141 -7.77 -16.15 12.65
N CYS A 142 -8.94 -16.80 12.66
CA CYS A 142 -9.67 -17.17 13.87
C CYS A 142 -9.79 -18.70 13.94
N HIS A 143 -8.78 -19.34 14.53
CA HIS A 143 -8.83 -20.70 15.05
C HIS A 143 -8.39 -20.66 16.51
#